data_AF-A0A920G5L2-F1
#
_entry.id   AF-A0A920G5L2-F1
#
_cell.length_a   1.000
_cell.length_b   1.000
_cell.length_c   1.000
_cell.angle_alpha   90.00
_cell.angle_beta   90.00
_cell.angle_gamma   90.00
#
_symmetry.space_group_name_H-M   'P 1'
#
loop_
_entity.id
_entity.type
_entity.pdbx_description
1 polymer ?
#
loop_
_entity_poly.entity_id
_entity_poly.type
_entity_poly.pdbx_seq_one_letter_code
_entity_poly.pdbx_strand_id
1 'polypeptide(L)'
;MPDGLGFMLQNRGELFSLVEGHPNVYAPGKRPFHTIIPAFVMKDGEPFMSFGLMGGAMQPQGHVQVLVNIIDFGMDVQTAGDAARFNHDGGRQPTGVQEDLLGTLLVEPGVPTETVEQLRQWGTGLR
;
A
#
# COMPACT_ATOMS: atom_id res chain seq x y z
N MET A 1 -16.84 -21.39 -2.20
CA MET A 1 -16.82 -22.07 -0.89
C MET A 1 -16.77 -23.56 -1.13
N PRO A 2 -15.83 -24.32 -0.56
CA PRO A 2 -15.99 -25.77 -0.42
C PRO A 2 -17.20 -26.08 0.48
N ASP A 3 -18.00 -27.06 0.10
CA ASP A 3 -19.24 -27.40 0.80
C ASP A 3 -18.97 -27.89 2.22
N GLY A 4 -19.75 -27.39 3.19
CA GLY A 4 -19.71 -27.83 4.59
C GLY A 4 -18.50 -27.36 5.41
N LEU A 5 -17.55 -26.59 4.85
CA LEU A 5 -16.31 -26.22 5.55
C LEU A 5 -16.24 -24.78 6.07
N GLY A 6 -17.07 -23.86 5.57
CA GLY A 6 -17.20 -22.50 6.10
C GLY A 6 -16.03 -21.54 5.79
N PHE A 7 -15.13 -21.86 4.86
CA PHE A 7 -14.02 -20.97 4.44
C PHE A 7 -13.93 -20.76 2.94
N MET A 8 -13.54 -19.55 2.52
CA MET A 8 -13.29 -19.22 1.11
C MET A 8 -11.87 -19.59 0.71
N LEU A 9 -11.68 -20.06 -0.52
CA LEU A 9 -10.36 -20.13 -1.12
C LEU A 9 -9.93 -18.72 -1.54
N GLN A 10 -8.65 -18.38 -1.36
CA GLN A 10 -8.10 -17.11 -1.80
C GLN A 10 -8.11 -16.96 -3.32
N ASN A 11 -8.21 -15.73 -3.82
CA ASN A 11 -8.06 -15.36 -5.23
C ASN A 11 -6.65 -14.87 -5.58
N ARG A 12 -5.63 -15.15 -4.77
CA ARG A 12 -4.27 -14.57 -4.91
C ARG A 12 -3.63 -14.77 -6.29
N GLY A 13 -4.01 -15.83 -7.00
CA GLY A 13 -3.58 -16.07 -8.38
C GLY A 13 -3.92 -14.94 -9.36
N GLU A 14 -4.89 -14.07 -9.03
CA GLU A 14 -5.23 -12.86 -9.80
C GLU A 14 -4.04 -11.91 -9.97
N LEU A 15 -3.05 -11.96 -9.07
CA LEU A 15 -1.87 -11.11 -9.18
C LEU A 15 -0.81 -11.63 -10.14
N PHE A 16 -0.98 -12.77 -10.82
CA PHE A 16 -0.08 -13.14 -11.91
C PHE A 16 -0.28 -12.21 -13.11
N SER A 17 0.82 -11.93 -13.81
CA SER A 17 0.74 -11.38 -15.16
C SER A 17 0.48 -12.52 -16.16
N LEU A 18 -0.25 -12.21 -17.23
CA LEU A 18 -0.39 -13.09 -18.39
C LEU A 18 0.48 -12.62 -19.57
N VAL A 19 1.31 -11.59 -19.37
CA VAL A 19 2.23 -11.06 -20.38
C VAL A 19 3.49 -11.92 -20.41
N GLU A 20 3.78 -12.49 -21.57
CA GLU A 20 4.99 -13.29 -21.79
C GLU A 20 6.25 -12.46 -21.50
N GLY A 21 7.23 -13.07 -20.84
CA GLY A 21 8.47 -12.40 -20.43
C GLY A 21 8.37 -11.53 -19.18
N HIS A 22 7.16 -11.26 -18.64
CA HIS A 22 7.03 -10.51 -17.39
C HIS A 22 7.59 -11.33 -16.19
N PRO A 23 8.36 -10.75 -15.25
CA PRO A 23 8.93 -11.49 -14.11
C PRO A 23 7.88 -12.20 -13.26
N ASN A 24 6.66 -11.67 -13.25
CA ASN A 24 5.51 -12.22 -12.53
C ASN A 24 4.52 -12.99 -13.45
N VAL A 25 4.96 -13.50 -14.61
CA VAL A 25 4.13 -14.38 -15.44
C VAL A 25 3.78 -15.67 -14.69
N TYR A 26 2.58 -16.22 -14.91
CA TYR A 26 2.17 -17.49 -14.32
C TYR A 26 3.10 -18.65 -14.69
N ALA A 27 3.37 -19.52 -13.73
CA ALA A 27 4.01 -20.83 -13.96
C ALA A 27 3.54 -21.83 -12.89
N PRO A 28 3.41 -23.13 -13.21
CA PRO A 28 3.07 -24.17 -12.23
C PRO A 28 4.05 -24.16 -11.04
N GLY A 29 3.51 -24.20 -9.81
CA GLY A 29 4.31 -24.19 -8.57
C GLY A 29 4.92 -22.83 -8.19
N LYS A 30 4.84 -21.81 -9.05
CA LYS A 30 5.27 -20.44 -8.74
C LYS A 30 4.25 -19.76 -7.83
N ARG A 31 4.72 -18.86 -6.97
CA ARG A 31 3.86 -17.95 -6.18
C ARG A 31 3.73 -16.61 -6.92
N PRO A 32 2.53 -16.02 -7.00
CA PRO A 32 2.36 -14.70 -7.62
C PRO A 32 3.00 -13.62 -6.74
N PHE A 33 3.21 -12.44 -7.32
CA PHE A 33 3.44 -11.22 -6.56
C PHE A 33 2.43 -11.11 -5.41
N HIS A 34 2.91 -10.69 -4.24
CA HIS A 34 2.13 -10.71 -3.02
C HIS A 34 2.07 -9.31 -2.42
N THR A 35 0.85 -8.83 -2.16
CA THR A 35 0.67 -7.52 -1.54
C THR A 35 0.80 -7.56 -0.03
N ILE A 36 0.58 -8.71 0.62
CA ILE A 36 0.70 -8.84 2.08
C ILE A 36 2.16 -8.69 2.50
N ILE A 37 2.43 -7.64 3.27
CA ILE A 37 3.76 -7.31 3.77
C ILE A 37 3.66 -6.95 5.27
N PRO A 38 3.91 -7.89 6.20
CA PRO A 38 4.18 -7.52 7.59
C PRO A 38 5.58 -6.91 7.69
N ALA A 39 5.77 -5.94 8.60
CA ALA A 39 7.04 -5.26 8.76
C ALA A 39 7.56 -5.31 10.20
N PHE A 40 8.88 -5.26 10.30
CA PHE A 40 9.61 -5.27 11.56
C PHE A 40 10.77 -4.29 11.48
N VAL A 41 10.92 -3.45 12.49
CA VAL A 41 11.96 -2.43 12.58
C VAL A 41 12.99 -2.87 13.60
N MET A 42 14.25 -2.81 13.20
CA MET A 42 15.41 -2.94 14.08
C MET A 42 15.99 -1.54 14.32
N LYS A 43 16.45 -1.27 15.53
CA LYS A 43 17.17 -0.04 15.87
C LYS A 43 18.39 -0.41 16.69
N ASP A 44 19.56 0.05 16.25
CA ASP A 44 20.84 -0.22 16.92
C ASP A 44 21.11 -1.72 17.16
N GLY A 45 20.67 -2.56 16.22
CA GLY A 45 20.81 -4.02 16.30
C GLY A 45 19.73 -4.72 17.13
N GLU A 46 18.87 -3.97 17.82
CA GLU A 46 17.82 -4.50 18.70
C GLU A 46 16.42 -4.41 18.06
N PRO A 47 15.51 -5.35 18.38
CA PRO A 47 14.11 -5.25 18.00
C PRO A 47 13.46 -3.96 18.53
N PHE A 48 12.92 -3.15 17.61
CA PHE A 48 12.26 -1.90 17.99
C PHE A 48 10.73 -2.03 17.93
N MET A 49 10.18 -2.50 16.81
CA MET A 49 8.73 -2.57 16.62
C MET A 49 8.34 -3.58 15.53
N SER A 50 7.27 -4.34 15.76
CA SER A 50 6.53 -5.05 14.70
C SER A 50 5.30 -4.23 14.32
N PHE A 51 5.03 -4.05 13.04
CA PHE A 51 3.88 -3.29 12.59
C PHE A 51 3.36 -3.79 11.23
N GLY A 52 2.18 -3.31 10.87
CA GLY A 52 1.58 -3.58 9.58
C GLY A 52 0.43 -2.61 9.32
N LEU A 53 0.18 -2.39 8.04
CA LEU A 53 -0.96 -1.61 7.56
C LEU A 53 -1.64 -2.44 6.49
N MET A 54 -2.96 -2.60 6.58
CA MET A 54 -3.76 -3.38 5.64
C MET A 54 -4.17 -2.51 4.44
N GLY A 55 -4.31 -3.11 3.24
CA GLY A 55 -4.88 -2.40 2.09
C GLY A 55 -4.25 -2.68 0.72
N GLY A 56 -3.82 -3.91 0.43
CA GLY A 56 -3.33 -4.24 -0.93
C GLY A 56 -2.12 -3.41 -1.35
N ALA A 57 -2.26 -2.57 -2.39
CA ALA A 57 -1.20 -1.69 -2.87
C ALA A 57 -0.90 -0.49 -1.94
N MET A 58 -1.82 -0.17 -1.01
CA MET A 58 -1.61 0.85 0.02
C MET A 58 -0.62 0.40 1.10
N GLN A 59 -0.40 -0.91 1.29
CA GLN A 59 0.47 -1.41 2.37
C GLN A 59 1.86 -0.76 2.37
N PRO A 60 2.63 -0.75 1.26
CA PRO A 60 3.95 -0.10 1.26
C PRO A 60 3.86 1.41 1.47
N GLN A 61 2.85 2.08 0.91
CA GLN A 61 2.67 3.52 1.05
C GLN A 61 2.39 3.91 2.51
N GLY A 62 1.49 3.17 3.16
CA GLY A 62 1.14 3.37 4.56
C GLY A 62 2.24 2.95 5.52
N HIS A 63 3.03 1.91 5.18
CA HIS A 63 4.22 1.55 5.98
C HIS A 63 5.19 2.71 6.08
N VAL A 64 5.49 3.37 4.95
CA VAL A 64 6.37 4.54 4.92
C VAL A 64 5.77 5.68 5.74
N GLN A 65 4.47 5.97 5.60
CA GLN A 65 3.80 7.01 6.39
C GLN A 65 3.93 6.76 7.90
N VAL A 66 3.69 5.53 8.37
CA VAL A 66 3.84 5.17 9.80
C VAL A 66 5.29 5.33 10.26
N LEU A 67 6.26 4.89 9.46
CA LEU A 67 7.69 5.01 9.82
C LEU A 67 8.13 6.46 9.88
N VAL A 68 7.76 7.30 8.90
CA VAL A 68 8.07 8.74 8.89
C VAL A 68 7.45 9.42 10.12
N ASN A 69 6.20 9.11 10.45
CA ASN A 69 5.54 9.64 11.64
C ASN A 69 6.28 9.32 12.94
N ILE A 70 6.74 8.08 13.11
CA ILE A 70 7.44 7.64 14.32
C ILE A 70 8.90 8.13 14.35
N ILE A 71 9.62 8.00 13.24
CA ILE A 71 11.07 8.22 13.18
C ILE A 71 11.39 9.70 12.98
N ASP A 72 10.73 10.35 12.03
CA ASP A 72 11.06 11.73 11.64
C ASP A 72 10.26 12.75 12.46
N PHE A 73 8.98 12.46 12.73
CA PHE A 73 8.10 13.35 13.51
C PHE A 73 8.01 12.99 15.00
N GLY A 74 8.65 11.90 15.43
CA GLY A 74 8.71 11.51 16.84
C GLY A 74 7.35 11.16 17.46
N MET A 75 6.35 10.81 16.64
CA MET A 75 5.03 10.44 17.11
C MET A 75 5.07 9.11 17.86
N ASP A 76 4.23 8.97 18.89
CA ASP A 76 3.96 7.67 19.48
C ASP A 76 3.11 6.79 18.52
N VAL A 77 2.97 5.51 18.86
CA VAL A 77 2.30 4.52 17.99
C VAL A 77 0.84 4.87 17.72
N GLN A 78 0.10 5.39 18.71
CA GLN A 78 -1.30 5.74 18.54
C GLN A 78 -1.43 6.99 17.67
N THR A 79 -0.65 8.04 17.96
CA THR A 79 -0.64 9.28 17.18
C THR A 79 -0.21 9.02 15.73
N ALA A 80 0.82 8.20 15.50
CA ALA A 80 1.26 7.82 14.16
C ALA A 80 0.20 6.99 13.41
N GLY A 81 -0.58 6.18 14.13
CA GLY A 81 -1.70 5.41 13.59
C GLY A 81 -2.92 6.27 13.25
N ASP A 82 -3.20 7.30 14.05
CA ASP A 82 -4.35 8.20 13.90
C ASP A 82 -4.11 9.32 12.88
N ALA A 83 -2.84 9.61 12.56
CA ALA A 83 -2.47 10.61 11.58
C ALA A 83 -3.17 10.37 10.23
N ALA A 84 -3.71 11.44 9.64
CA ALA A 84 -4.40 11.40 8.36
C ALA A 84 -3.46 10.87 7.26
N ARG A 85 -3.97 9.94 6.46
CA ARG A 85 -3.22 9.23 5.43
C ARG A 85 -3.53 9.74 4.04
N PHE A 86 -2.63 9.38 3.14
CA PHE A 86 -2.84 9.52 1.70
C PHE A 86 -2.52 8.21 0.98
N ASN A 87 -3.17 7.99 -0.16
CA ASN A 87 -2.95 6.84 -1.03
C ASN A 87 -2.89 7.31 -2.48
N HIS A 88 -1.79 7.05 -3.17
CA HIS A 88 -1.73 7.20 -4.62
C HIS A 88 -2.31 5.95 -5.27
N ASP A 89 -3.36 6.14 -6.06
CA ASP A 89 -4.10 5.07 -6.75
C ASP A 89 -4.20 5.34 -8.26
N GLY A 90 -4.35 4.28 -9.05
CA GLY A 90 -4.20 4.35 -10.51
C GLY A 90 -2.74 4.59 -10.93
N GLY A 91 -2.54 5.02 -12.18
CA GLY A 91 -1.19 5.08 -12.73
C GLY A 91 -0.67 3.69 -13.13
N ARG A 92 0.66 3.51 -13.03
CA ARG A 92 1.28 2.20 -13.25
C ARG A 92 1.07 1.30 -12.04
N GLN A 93 0.20 0.31 -12.18
CA GLN A 93 -0.08 -0.66 -11.12
C GLN A 93 0.30 -2.10 -11.51
N PRO A 94 0.71 -2.94 -10.53
CA PRO A 94 1.20 -4.30 -10.80
C PRO A 94 0.11 -5.26 -11.30
N THR A 95 -1.16 -4.85 -11.25
CA THR A 95 -2.33 -5.58 -11.77
C THR A 95 -2.53 -5.40 -13.28
N GLY A 96 -1.69 -4.59 -13.96
CA GLY A 96 -1.66 -4.50 -15.42
C GLY A 96 -2.74 -3.64 -16.06
N VAL A 97 -3.59 -2.96 -15.28
CA VAL A 97 -4.51 -1.94 -15.80
C VAL A 97 -3.68 -0.72 -16.20
N GLN A 98 -3.77 -0.32 -17.47
CA GLN A 98 -3.12 0.88 -18.00
C GLN A 98 -4.18 1.92 -18.34
N GLU A 99 -4.75 2.56 -17.33
CA GLU A 99 -5.63 3.69 -17.52
C GLU A 99 -5.11 4.85 -16.67
N ASP A 100 -4.64 5.90 -17.35
CA ASP A 100 -3.87 7.04 -16.83
C ASP A 100 -2.46 6.67 -16.31
N LEU A 101 -1.43 7.42 -16.73
CA LEU A 101 -0.05 7.23 -16.26
C LEU A 101 0.22 7.97 -14.94
N LEU A 102 -0.55 9.01 -14.62
CA LEU A 102 -0.28 9.90 -13.50
C LEU A 102 -0.95 9.42 -12.21
N GLY A 103 -2.13 8.80 -12.32
CA GLY A 103 -2.90 8.36 -11.16
C GLY A 103 -3.49 9.53 -10.36
N THR A 104 -4.11 9.22 -9.23
CA THR A 104 -4.79 10.15 -8.34
C THR A 104 -4.30 9.97 -6.91
N LEU A 105 -4.02 11.08 -6.23
CA LEU A 105 -3.76 11.11 -4.81
C LEU A 105 -5.09 11.22 -4.05
N LEU A 106 -5.43 10.18 -3.30
CA LEU A 106 -6.54 10.16 -2.36
C LEU A 106 -6.02 10.64 -1.01
N VAL A 107 -6.71 11.59 -0.38
CA VAL A 107 -6.33 12.15 0.92
C VAL A 107 -7.47 12.04 1.93
N GLU A 108 -7.17 11.70 3.18
CA GLU A 108 -8.18 11.69 4.23
C GLU A 108 -8.58 13.13 4.64
N PRO A 109 -9.81 13.35 5.14
CA PRO A 109 -10.28 14.68 5.56
C PRO A 109 -9.46 15.36 6.67
N GLY A 110 -8.59 14.61 7.36
CA GLY A 110 -7.69 15.16 8.38
C GLY A 110 -6.46 15.87 7.80
N VAL A 111 -6.22 15.80 6.48
CA VAL A 111 -5.16 16.56 5.82
C VAL A 111 -5.57 18.03 5.74
N PRO A 112 -4.71 19.00 6.16
CA PRO A 112 -5.07 20.42 6.14
C PRO A 112 -5.45 20.91 4.73
N THR A 113 -6.54 21.67 4.63
CA THR A 113 -7.07 22.18 3.35
C THR A 113 -6.01 22.96 2.57
N GLU A 114 -5.19 23.77 3.24
CA GLU A 114 -4.11 24.52 2.62
C GLU A 114 -3.06 23.61 1.95
N THR A 115 -2.81 22.42 2.52
CA THR A 115 -1.91 21.43 1.94
C THR A 115 -2.53 20.83 0.68
N VAL A 116 -3.82 20.48 0.72
CA VAL A 116 -4.55 19.95 -0.44
C VAL A 116 -4.56 20.96 -1.58
N GLU A 117 -4.86 22.23 -1.31
CA GLU A 117 -4.87 23.28 -2.32
C GLU A 117 -3.47 23.54 -2.91
N GLN A 118 -2.43 23.49 -2.08
CA GLN A 118 -1.05 23.61 -2.57
C GLN A 118 -0.66 22.47 -3.51
N LEU A 119 -1.05 21.23 -3.18
CA LEU A 119 -0.81 20.06 -4.04
C LEU A 119 -1.59 20.16 -5.37
N ARG A 120 -2.82 20.71 -5.35
CA ARG A 120 -3.58 21.00 -6.59
C ARG A 120 -2.87 22.02 -7.47
N GLN A 121 -2.30 23.08 -6.88
CA GLN A 121 -1.54 24.09 -7.63
C GLN A 121 -0.28 23.52 -8.29
N TRP A 122 0.32 22.49 -7.71
CA TRP A 122 1.44 21.76 -8.31
C TRP A 122 1.03 20.77 -9.41
N GLY A 123 -0.27 20.67 -9.72
CA GLY A 123 -0.79 19.80 -10.77
C GLY A 123 -1.09 18.37 -10.31
N THR A 124 -1.14 18.11 -8.99
CA THR A 124 -1.49 16.79 -8.46
C THR A 124 -2.98 16.51 -8.69
N GLY A 125 -3.30 15.39 -9.34
CA GLY A 125 -4.68 14.88 -9.40
C GLY A 125 -5.12 14.44 -8.00
N LEU A 126 -6.11 15.14 -7.42
CA LEU A 126 -6.55 14.94 -6.03
C LEU A 126 -8.03 14.63 -5.95
N ARG A 127 -8.38 13.61 -5.16
CA ARG A 127 -9.75 13.24 -4.84
C ARG A 127 -9.96 13.05 -3.34
#